data_AF-H1XSK2-F1
#
_entry.id   AF-H1XSK2-F1
#
_cell.length_a   1.000
_cell.length_b   1.000
_cell.length_c   1.000
_cell.angle_alpha   90.00
_cell.angle_beta   90.00
_cell.angle_gamma   90.00
#
_symmetry.space_group_name_H-M   'P 1'
#
loop_
_entity.id
_entity.type
_entity.pdbx_description
1 polymer ?
#
loop_
_entity_poly.entity_id
_entity_poly.type
_entity_poly.pdbx_seq_one_letter_code
_entity_poly.pdbx_strand_id
1 'polypeptide(L)'
;MTILNLKKQIIEVGRRLWQRGYVAANDGNISVRLNEREILTTATGVSKGFMNEEMIVKIDMEGRSLERHAKFKPSSEVKMHLEAYRQRPDVHAVVHAHPPYCTSFAVAGIPLDRCVLPEAILILGAVPIAEFGLPSTLEIPEKIRPHLQNTDAILLANHGALTLGTDLMNAYFKMETLEHAAHIVWNAIQLGNVNVLPEEVATRLMALRSNYNLSGKVTSCQAGPLTVSKMARSAKADFNNDLTEEQIEEIQQAILKRLKK
;
A
#
# COMPACT_ATOMS: atom_id res chain seq x y z
N MET A 1 16.61 0.26 23.01
CA MET A 1 15.41 -0.55 23.32
C MET A 1 15.83 -2.02 23.30
N THR A 2 15.34 -2.88 24.21
CA THR A 2 15.75 -4.31 24.23
C THR A 2 15.03 -5.10 23.15
N ILE A 3 15.60 -6.24 22.71
CA ILE A 3 14.95 -7.16 21.77
C ILE A 3 13.58 -7.61 22.30
N LEU A 4 13.49 -7.89 23.59
CA LEU A 4 12.25 -8.29 24.26
C LEU A 4 11.16 -7.20 24.12
N ASN A 5 11.51 -5.94 24.31
CA ASN A 5 10.56 -4.83 24.16
C ASN A 5 10.09 -4.70 22.71
N LEU A 6 10.99 -4.87 21.73
CA LEU A 6 10.61 -4.84 20.32
C LEU A 6 9.69 -6.01 19.94
N LYS A 7 9.95 -7.23 20.43
CA LYS A 7 9.04 -8.37 20.24
C LYS A 7 7.64 -8.06 20.78
N LYS A 8 7.55 -7.51 22.00
CA LYS A 8 6.27 -7.11 22.61
C LYS A 8 5.55 -6.04 21.81
N GLN A 9 6.27 -5.06 21.25
CA GLN A 9 5.67 -4.04 20.38
C GLN A 9 5.15 -4.64 19.07
N ILE A 10 5.90 -5.56 18.43
CA ILE A 10 5.44 -6.25 17.22
C ILE A 10 4.16 -7.04 17.50
N ILE A 11 4.09 -7.76 18.63
CA ILE A 11 2.91 -8.51 19.06
C ILE A 11 1.71 -7.57 19.26
N GLU A 12 1.91 -6.45 19.95
CA GLU A 12 0.85 -5.47 20.18
C GLU A 12 0.36 -4.83 18.87
N VAL A 13 1.26 -4.47 17.95
CA VAL A 13 0.89 -3.95 16.62
C VAL A 13 0.12 -5.00 15.83
N GLY A 14 0.58 -6.26 15.83
CA GLY A 14 -0.13 -7.37 15.20
C GLY A 14 -1.54 -7.54 15.75
N ARG A 15 -1.70 -7.48 17.07
CA ARG A 15 -3.01 -7.54 17.75
C ARG A 15 -3.92 -6.41 17.29
N ARG A 16 -3.41 -5.19 17.18
CA ARG A 16 -4.20 -4.03 16.72
C ARG A 16 -4.61 -4.12 15.26
N LEU A 17 -3.72 -4.58 14.38
CA LEU A 17 -4.03 -4.82 12.96
C LEU A 17 -5.15 -5.85 12.83
N TRP A 18 -5.05 -6.97 13.55
CA TRP A 18 -6.07 -8.01 13.55
C TRP A 18 -7.41 -7.53 14.10
N GLN A 19 -7.41 -6.81 15.23
CA GLN A 19 -8.64 -6.26 15.82
C GLN A 19 -9.37 -5.26 14.93
N ARG A 20 -8.65 -4.55 14.07
CA ARG A 20 -9.23 -3.62 13.08
C ARG A 20 -9.64 -4.30 11.78
N GLY A 21 -9.39 -5.60 11.63
CA GLY A 21 -9.67 -6.34 10.40
C GLY A 21 -8.72 -6.00 9.25
N TYR A 22 -7.52 -5.49 9.54
CA TYR A 22 -6.54 -5.13 8.49
C TYR A 22 -5.77 -6.35 7.96
N VAL A 23 -5.93 -7.50 8.60
CA VAL A 23 -5.35 -8.78 8.21
C VAL A 23 -6.38 -9.87 8.47
N ALA A 24 -6.53 -10.79 7.52
CA ALA A 24 -7.35 -11.98 7.69
C ALA A 24 -6.44 -13.20 7.95
N ALA A 25 -6.92 -14.17 8.74
CA ALA A 25 -6.19 -15.40 9.06
C ALA A 25 -4.70 -15.17 9.41
N ASN A 26 -3.80 -15.49 8.49
CA ASN A 26 -2.35 -15.43 8.64
C ASN A 26 -1.68 -14.36 7.75
N ASP A 27 -2.46 -13.44 7.18
CA ASP A 27 -1.99 -12.42 6.23
C ASP A 27 -1.11 -11.35 6.90
N GLY A 28 -0.48 -10.53 6.07
CA GLY A 28 0.39 -9.44 6.51
C GLY A 28 1.71 -9.92 7.15
N ASN A 29 2.57 -8.97 7.46
CA ASN A 29 3.79 -9.19 8.23
C ASN A 29 4.34 -7.88 8.75
N ILE A 30 5.09 -7.96 9.85
CA ILE A 30 5.70 -6.80 10.52
C ILE A 30 7.18 -7.08 10.67
N SER A 31 8.02 -6.06 10.49
CA SER A 31 9.44 -6.16 10.85
C SER A 31 9.98 -4.88 11.48
N VAL A 32 11.05 -5.06 12.26
CA VAL A 32 11.81 -3.98 12.88
C VAL A 32 13.30 -4.23 12.67
N ARG A 33 14.03 -3.21 12.21
CA ARG A 33 15.48 -3.22 12.05
C ARG A 33 16.16 -3.16 13.42
N LEU A 34 17.06 -4.10 13.69
CA LEU A 34 17.88 -4.10 14.90
C LEU A 34 19.17 -3.31 14.70
N ASN A 35 19.81 -3.53 13.56
CA ASN A 35 21.06 -2.90 13.15
C ASN A 35 21.21 -3.00 11.61
N GLU A 36 22.39 -2.70 11.08
CA GLU A 36 22.67 -2.75 9.63
C GLU A 36 22.55 -4.16 9.03
N ARG A 37 22.63 -5.22 9.85
CA ARG A 37 22.76 -6.62 9.40
C ARG A 37 21.58 -7.50 9.79
N GLU A 38 20.76 -7.08 10.75
CA GLU A 38 19.75 -7.92 11.38
C GLU A 38 18.42 -7.20 11.55
N ILE A 39 17.32 -7.95 11.38
CA ILE A 39 15.95 -7.49 11.66
C ILE A 39 15.19 -8.53 12.49
N LEU A 40 14.17 -8.09 13.22
CA LEU A 40 13.10 -8.93 13.74
C LEU A 40 11.93 -8.92 12.77
N THR A 41 11.28 -10.06 12.57
CA THR A 41 10.06 -10.14 11.77
C THR A 41 9.08 -11.17 12.31
N THR A 42 7.80 -11.02 12.00
CA THR A 42 6.78 -12.03 12.27
C THR A 42 7.02 -13.31 11.46
N ALA A 43 6.78 -14.46 12.09
CA ALA A 43 6.85 -15.75 11.41
C ALA A 43 5.79 -15.89 10.30
N THR A 44 6.03 -16.82 9.37
CA THR A 44 5.03 -17.25 8.38
C THR A 44 3.94 -18.10 9.04
N GLY A 45 2.74 -18.09 8.47
CA GLY A 45 1.64 -18.97 8.88
C GLY A 45 1.07 -18.69 10.28
N VAL A 46 1.39 -17.55 10.88
CA VAL A 46 0.84 -17.14 12.19
C VAL A 46 -0.14 -15.99 12.03
N SER A 47 -1.20 -16.05 12.82
CA SER A 47 -2.20 -14.98 12.91
C SER A 47 -1.67 -13.85 13.79
N LYS A 48 -1.78 -12.61 13.29
CA LYS A 48 -1.19 -11.44 13.94
C LYS A 48 -1.89 -11.10 15.25
N GLY A 49 -3.14 -11.56 15.42
CA GLY A 49 -3.89 -11.44 16.67
C GLY A 49 -3.45 -12.38 17.79
N PHE A 50 -2.72 -13.45 17.48
CA PHE A 50 -2.44 -14.57 18.40
C PHE A 50 -0.93 -14.87 18.54
N MET A 51 -0.07 -13.91 18.19
CA MET A 51 1.38 -14.09 18.25
C MET A 51 1.89 -14.13 19.68
N ASN A 52 2.97 -14.88 19.89
CA ASN A 52 3.80 -14.85 21.09
C ASN A 52 5.26 -14.52 20.73
N GLU A 53 6.13 -14.41 21.74
CA GLU A 53 7.53 -13.99 21.54
C GLU A 53 8.37 -14.97 20.68
N GLU A 54 8.03 -16.26 20.68
CA GLU A 54 8.69 -17.28 19.84
C GLU A 54 8.33 -17.12 18.36
N MET A 55 7.17 -16.51 18.06
CA MET A 55 6.70 -16.25 16.70
C MET A 55 7.32 -14.99 16.07
N ILE A 56 8.21 -14.30 16.80
CA ILE A 56 9.00 -13.18 16.29
C ILE A 56 10.42 -13.67 16.07
N VAL A 57 10.78 -13.85 14.80
CA VAL A 57 12.04 -14.45 14.38
C VAL A 57 13.09 -13.39 14.06
N LYS A 58 14.35 -13.65 14.40
CA LYS A 58 15.49 -12.83 13.99
C LYS A 58 16.10 -13.36 12.68
N ILE A 59 16.28 -12.48 11.70
CA ILE A 59 16.88 -12.82 10.40
C ILE A 59 17.99 -11.83 10.02
N ASP A 60 18.87 -12.25 9.10
CA ASP A 60 19.83 -11.37 8.45
C ASP A 60 19.22 -10.58 7.28
N MET A 61 20.00 -9.68 6.69
CA MET A 61 19.59 -8.89 5.52
C MET A 61 19.44 -9.72 4.23
N GLU A 62 19.82 -11.00 4.23
CA GLU A 62 19.56 -11.96 3.15
C GLU A 62 18.26 -12.75 3.37
N GLY A 63 17.57 -12.53 4.50
CA GLY A 63 16.34 -13.22 4.87
C GLY A 63 16.55 -14.59 5.48
N ARG A 64 17.78 -14.95 5.87
CA ARG A 64 18.09 -16.23 6.51
C ARG A 64 17.84 -16.12 8.01
N SER A 65 17.21 -17.16 8.57
CA SER A 65 17.02 -17.25 10.02
C SER A 65 18.35 -17.32 10.75
N LEU A 66 18.51 -16.48 11.77
CA LEU A 66 19.68 -16.48 12.67
C LEU A 66 19.43 -17.34 13.92
N GLU A 67 18.22 -17.86 14.09
CA GLU A 67 17.87 -18.76 15.18
C GLU A 67 18.16 -20.22 14.78
N ARG A 68 19.04 -20.88 15.54
CA ARG A 68 19.36 -22.30 15.35
C ARG A 68 18.16 -23.15 15.79
N HIS A 69 17.76 -24.12 14.98
CA HIS A 69 16.61 -25.01 15.24
C HIS A 69 15.27 -24.25 15.46
N ALA A 70 15.05 -23.16 14.73
CA ALA A 70 13.84 -22.37 14.88
C ALA A 70 12.58 -23.18 14.53
N LYS A 71 11.66 -23.28 15.49
CA LYS A 71 10.30 -23.83 15.29
C LYS A 71 9.51 -23.00 14.27
N PHE A 72 9.78 -21.69 14.23
CA PHE A 72 9.13 -20.73 13.36
C PHE A 72 10.09 -20.26 12.26
N LYS A 73 9.53 -19.99 11.08
CA LYS A 73 10.28 -19.50 9.90
C LYS A 73 9.80 -18.10 9.54
N PRO A 74 10.66 -17.23 8.98
CA PRO A 74 10.23 -15.93 8.50
C PRO A 74 9.20 -16.03 7.37
N SER A 75 8.38 -15.00 7.21
CA SER A 75 7.53 -14.85 6.02
C SER A 75 8.39 -14.82 4.75
N SER A 76 7.96 -15.52 3.69
CA SER A 76 8.57 -15.43 2.36
C SER A 76 8.49 -14.02 1.78
N GLU A 77 7.50 -13.24 2.22
CA GLU A 77 7.25 -11.87 1.81
C GLU A 77 8.11 -10.84 2.53
N VAL A 78 8.90 -11.25 3.53
CA VAL A 78 9.87 -10.33 4.19
C VAL A 78 10.89 -9.74 3.21
N LYS A 79 11.04 -10.35 2.02
CA LYS A 79 11.84 -9.80 0.92
C LYS A 79 11.46 -8.36 0.57
N MET A 80 10.17 -7.98 0.65
CA MET A 80 9.74 -6.61 0.39
C MET A 80 10.18 -5.65 1.51
N HIS A 81 10.20 -6.12 2.76
CA HIS A 81 10.72 -5.37 3.91
C HIS A 81 12.22 -5.15 3.79
N LEU A 82 12.96 -6.20 3.42
CA LEU A 82 14.41 -6.15 3.19
C LEU A 82 14.77 -5.17 2.08
N GLU A 83 13.98 -5.12 1.00
CA GLU A 83 14.18 -4.14 -0.05
C GLU A 83 13.99 -2.70 0.46
N ALA A 84 12.93 -2.43 1.21
CA ALA A 84 12.73 -1.13 1.86
C ALA A 84 13.92 -0.75 2.74
N TYR A 85 14.41 -1.69 3.56
CA TYR A 85 15.57 -1.44 4.42
C TYR A 85 16.87 -1.20 3.65
N ARG A 86 17.09 -1.83 2.50
CA ARG A 86 18.29 -1.58 1.67
C ARG A 86 18.23 -0.21 0.99
N GLN A 87 17.06 0.18 0.51
CA GLN A 87 16.88 1.47 -0.18
C GLN A 87 16.85 2.67 0.77
N ARG A 88 16.44 2.45 2.04
CA ARG A 88 16.14 3.51 2.99
C ARG A 88 16.78 3.23 4.36
N PRO A 89 17.99 3.78 4.63
CA PRO A 89 18.63 3.70 5.94
C PRO A 89 17.82 4.32 7.08
N ASP A 90 16.98 5.31 6.78
CA ASP A 90 16.09 5.99 7.72
C ASP A 90 14.87 5.15 8.14
N VAL A 91 14.60 4.04 7.44
CA VAL A 91 13.49 3.13 7.77
C VAL A 91 13.98 2.10 8.79
N HIS A 92 13.30 2.07 9.94
CA HIS A 92 13.55 1.12 11.03
C HIS A 92 12.39 0.16 11.27
N ALA A 93 11.21 0.38 10.69
CA ALA A 93 10.12 -0.58 10.73
C ALA A 93 9.31 -0.58 9.45
N VAL A 94 8.74 -1.74 9.15
CA VAL A 94 7.90 -1.94 7.98
C VAL A 94 6.68 -2.78 8.38
N VAL A 95 5.50 -2.35 7.95
CA VAL A 95 4.22 -3.03 8.20
C VAL A 95 3.56 -3.31 6.87
N HIS A 96 3.31 -4.59 6.60
CA HIS A 96 2.49 -5.05 5.49
C HIS A 96 1.18 -5.61 6.03
N ALA A 97 0.06 -5.18 5.44
CA ALA A 97 -1.28 -5.61 5.80
C ALA A 97 -2.20 -5.53 4.58
N HIS A 98 -3.42 -6.05 4.71
CA HIS A 98 -4.47 -6.01 3.68
C HIS A 98 -5.74 -5.28 4.18
N PRO A 99 -5.66 -3.98 4.55
CA PRO A 99 -6.84 -3.24 4.98
C PRO A 99 -7.93 -3.18 3.90
N PRO A 100 -9.22 -3.39 4.20
CA PRO A 100 -10.25 -3.56 3.18
C PRO A 100 -10.39 -2.40 2.19
N TYR A 101 -10.38 -1.14 2.64
CA TYR A 101 -10.52 -0.01 1.71
C TYR A 101 -9.24 0.17 0.89
N CYS A 102 -8.06 0.17 1.50
CA CYS A 102 -6.77 0.22 0.78
C CYS A 102 -6.68 -0.86 -0.29
N THR A 103 -7.05 -2.09 0.08
CA THR A 103 -6.99 -3.24 -0.81
C THR A 103 -8.02 -3.10 -1.93
N SER A 104 -9.21 -2.55 -1.65
CA SER A 104 -10.20 -2.24 -2.68
C SER A 104 -9.69 -1.22 -3.71
N PHE A 105 -9.02 -0.14 -3.26
CA PHE A 105 -8.35 0.81 -4.15
C PHE A 105 -7.24 0.15 -4.98
N ALA A 106 -6.43 -0.70 -4.35
CA ALA A 106 -5.35 -1.42 -5.01
C ALA A 106 -5.85 -2.44 -6.05
N VAL A 107 -6.97 -3.13 -5.78
CA VAL A 107 -7.66 -4.01 -6.74
C VAL A 107 -8.27 -3.20 -7.89
N ALA A 108 -8.83 -2.03 -7.60
CA ALA A 108 -9.40 -1.15 -8.61
C ALA A 108 -8.34 -0.43 -9.48
N GLY A 109 -7.05 -0.52 -9.12
CA GLY A 109 -5.98 0.21 -9.79
C GLY A 109 -6.02 1.72 -9.56
N ILE A 110 -6.66 2.18 -8.48
CA ILE A 110 -6.87 3.60 -8.18
C ILE A 110 -5.92 4.04 -7.06
N PRO A 111 -4.88 4.86 -7.34
CA PRO A 111 -3.97 5.31 -6.30
C PRO A 111 -4.65 6.28 -5.33
N LEU A 112 -4.08 6.41 -4.13
CA LEU A 112 -4.49 7.39 -3.12
C LEU A 112 -3.54 8.59 -3.17
N ASP A 113 -3.45 9.22 -4.34
CA ASP A 113 -2.47 10.27 -4.66
C ASP A 113 -3.04 11.69 -4.66
N ARG A 114 -4.27 11.89 -4.19
CA ARG A 114 -4.99 13.17 -4.23
C ARG A 114 -4.96 13.91 -2.90
N CYS A 115 -4.87 15.23 -2.96
CA CYS A 115 -4.85 16.09 -1.78
C CYS A 115 -6.25 16.25 -1.17
N VAL A 116 -6.74 15.25 -0.44
CA VAL A 116 -8.12 15.22 0.08
C VAL A 116 -8.23 15.63 1.55
N LEU A 117 -7.35 15.12 2.41
CA LEU A 117 -7.44 15.28 3.86
C LEU A 117 -6.12 15.87 4.39
N PRO A 118 -6.14 16.96 5.17
CA PRO A 118 -4.92 17.56 5.71
C PRO A 118 -3.99 16.58 6.43
N GLU A 119 -4.54 15.68 7.24
CA GLU A 119 -3.80 14.68 7.99
C GLU A 119 -3.14 13.66 7.06
N ALA A 120 -3.85 13.21 6.01
CA ALA A 120 -3.29 12.28 5.02
C ALA A 120 -2.16 12.93 4.22
N ILE A 121 -2.33 14.21 3.83
CA ILE A 121 -1.27 14.99 3.17
C ILE A 121 -0.04 15.09 4.07
N LEU A 122 -0.24 15.43 5.33
CA LEU A 122 0.83 15.60 6.30
C LEU A 122 1.54 14.30 6.64
N ILE A 123 0.85 13.16 6.72
CA ILE A 123 1.42 11.89 7.21
C ILE A 123 1.91 11.02 6.05
N LEU A 124 1.19 10.98 4.93
CA LEU A 124 1.39 10.03 3.82
C LEU A 124 1.80 10.73 2.51
N GLY A 125 1.31 11.95 2.27
CA GLY A 125 1.43 12.61 0.98
C GLY A 125 0.70 11.83 -0.12
N ALA A 126 1.29 11.79 -1.32
CA ALA A 126 0.84 10.91 -2.40
C ALA A 126 1.16 9.44 -2.10
N VAL A 127 0.15 8.58 -2.16
CA VAL A 127 0.30 7.12 -2.02
C VAL A 127 0.12 6.45 -3.38
N PRO A 128 1.21 5.98 -4.01
CA PRO A 128 1.16 5.32 -5.31
C PRO A 128 0.64 3.89 -5.20
N ILE A 129 0.33 3.29 -6.35
CA ILE A 129 0.18 1.85 -6.51
C ILE A 129 1.45 1.31 -7.20
N ALA A 130 2.12 0.36 -6.56
CA ALA A 130 3.10 -0.48 -7.22
C ALA A 130 2.40 -1.54 -8.09
N GLU A 131 2.94 -1.80 -9.27
CA GLU A 131 2.44 -2.84 -10.18
C GLU A 131 2.35 -4.21 -9.50
N PHE A 132 1.51 -5.09 -10.05
CA PHE A 132 1.41 -6.45 -9.56
C PHE A 132 2.75 -7.18 -9.67
N GLY A 133 3.09 -7.93 -8.63
CA GLY A 133 4.17 -8.88 -8.62
C GLY A 133 3.74 -10.11 -7.83
N LEU A 134 4.17 -11.28 -8.26
CA LEU A 134 3.78 -12.54 -7.62
C LEU A 134 4.30 -12.61 -6.17
N PRO A 135 3.43 -12.79 -5.15
CA PRO A 135 3.85 -12.93 -3.76
C PRO A 135 4.90 -14.03 -3.55
N SER A 136 5.75 -13.85 -2.54
CA SER A 136 6.88 -14.74 -2.22
C SER A 136 8.03 -14.80 -3.24
N THR A 137 7.96 -14.07 -4.36
CA THR A 137 9.04 -13.95 -5.36
C THR A 137 9.91 -12.70 -5.14
N LEU A 138 10.77 -12.36 -6.11
CA LEU A 138 11.49 -11.08 -6.16
C LEU A 138 10.71 -9.98 -6.89
N GLU A 139 9.58 -10.30 -7.52
CA GLU A 139 8.81 -9.34 -8.31
C GLU A 139 8.26 -8.21 -7.43
N ILE A 140 7.67 -8.49 -6.26
CA ILE A 140 7.17 -7.44 -5.36
C ILE A 140 8.29 -6.46 -4.95
N PRO A 141 9.45 -6.92 -4.43
CA PRO A 141 10.61 -6.05 -4.21
C PRO A 141 10.97 -5.15 -5.41
N GLU A 142 10.99 -5.71 -6.63
CA GLU A 142 11.27 -4.96 -7.84
C GLU A 142 10.21 -3.90 -8.15
N LYS A 143 8.92 -4.24 -7.97
CA LYS A 143 7.80 -3.33 -8.24
C LYS A 143 7.67 -2.20 -7.22
N ILE A 144 8.04 -2.42 -5.96
CA ILE A 144 8.00 -1.34 -4.96
C ILE A 144 9.22 -0.41 -5.04
N ARG A 145 10.37 -0.91 -5.54
CA ARG A 145 11.67 -0.19 -5.53
C ARG A 145 11.59 1.24 -6.10
N PRO A 146 10.92 1.52 -7.24
CA PRO A 146 10.83 2.86 -7.79
C PRO A 146 10.11 3.87 -6.86
N HIS A 147 9.26 3.39 -5.96
CA HIS A 147 8.45 4.23 -5.06
C HIS A 147 9.13 4.49 -3.71
N LEU A 148 10.08 3.63 -3.30
CA LEU A 148 10.69 3.64 -1.97
C LEU A 148 11.46 4.92 -1.62
N GLN A 149 11.98 5.66 -2.61
CA GLN A 149 12.79 6.86 -2.31
C GLN A 149 11.95 8.07 -1.87
N ASN A 150 10.66 8.05 -2.19
CA ASN A 150 9.81 9.24 -2.20
C ASN A 150 8.52 9.08 -1.38
N THR A 151 8.28 7.87 -0.85
CA THR A 151 7.04 7.53 -0.17
C THR A 151 7.32 6.67 1.05
N ASP A 152 6.40 6.72 2.01
CA ASP A 152 6.39 5.88 3.21
C ASP A 152 5.16 4.96 3.25
N ALA A 153 4.30 5.03 2.24
CA ALA A 153 3.13 4.18 2.08
C ALA A 153 2.96 3.85 0.60
N ILE A 154 2.69 2.59 0.29
CA ILE A 154 2.53 2.06 -1.07
C ILE A 154 1.35 1.11 -1.07
N LEU A 155 0.42 1.29 -2.00
CA LEU A 155 -0.57 0.27 -2.33
C LEU A 155 0.05 -0.76 -3.28
N LEU A 156 -0.29 -2.03 -3.10
CA LEU A 156 0.21 -3.16 -3.90
C LEU A 156 -0.94 -3.68 -4.75
N ALA A 157 -0.87 -3.52 -6.08
CA ALA A 157 -1.96 -3.88 -6.98
C ALA A 157 -2.46 -5.30 -6.74
N ASN A 158 -3.78 -5.47 -6.59
CA ASN A 158 -4.43 -6.76 -6.30
C ASN A 158 -3.89 -7.52 -5.07
N HIS A 159 -3.33 -6.82 -4.08
CA HIS A 159 -2.71 -7.46 -2.93
C HIS A 159 -3.03 -6.77 -1.60
N GLY A 160 -2.55 -5.54 -1.37
CA GLY A 160 -2.70 -4.90 -0.06
C GLY A 160 -1.92 -3.60 0.04
N ALA A 161 -1.34 -3.32 1.21
CA ALA A 161 -0.57 -2.11 1.47
C ALA A 161 0.74 -2.39 2.22
N LEU A 162 1.71 -1.50 2.04
CA LEU A 162 3.00 -1.51 2.71
C LEU A 162 3.29 -0.12 3.28
N THR A 163 3.62 -0.03 4.56
CA THR A 163 4.04 1.23 5.20
C THR A 163 5.41 1.14 5.84
N LEU A 164 6.16 2.23 5.75
CA LEU A 164 7.54 2.38 6.22
C LEU A 164 7.58 3.43 7.33
N GLY A 165 8.37 3.18 8.36
CA GLY A 165 8.50 4.12 9.47
C GLY A 165 9.89 4.20 10.06
N THR A 166 10.17 5.34 10.69
CA THR A 166 11.38 5.57 11.50
C THR A 166 11.39 4.76 12.80
N ASP A 167 10.23 4.23 13.17
CA ASP A 167 10.03 3.23 14.22
C ASP A 167 8.72 2.47 13.93
N LEU A 168 8.45 1.45 14.75
CA LEU A 168 7.30 0.56 14.55
C LEU A 168 5.94 1.27 14.71
N MET A 169 5.83 2.20 15.66
CA MET A 169 4.59 2.93 15.86
C MET A 169 4.34 3.90 14.72
N ASN A 170 5.38 4.56 14.21
CA ASN A 170 5.31 5.41 13.03
C ASN A 170 4.82 4.62 11.80
N ALA A 171 5.38 3.43 11.54
CA ALA A 171 4.94 2.57 10.43
C ALA A 171 3.48 2.12 10.59
N TYR A 172 3.09 1.72 11.80
CA TYR A 172 1.73 1.29 12.11
C TYR A 172 0.70 2.44 12.00
N PHE A 173 1.01 3.64 12.52
CA PHE A 173 0.13 4.80 12.43
C PHE A 173 -0.06 5.28 10.99
N LYS A 174 0.96 5.15 10.14
CA LYS A 174 0.79 5.35 8.69
C LYS A 174 -0.19 4.34 8.09
N MET A 175 -0.15 3.07 8.50
CA MET A 175 -1.12 2.06 8.04
C MET A 175 -2.55 2.41 8.49
N GLU A 176 -2.72 2.84 9.74
CA GLU A 176 -4.03 3.31 10.23
C GLU A 176 -4.53 4.53 9.46
N THR A 177 -3.66 5.52 9.25
CA THR A 177 -4.00 6.75 8.52
C THR A 177 -4.36 6.43 7.08
N LEU A 178 -3.63 5.50 6.45
CA LEU A 178 -3.85 5.10 5.06
C LEU A 178 -5.24 4.48 4.89
N GLU A 179 -5.61 3.52 5.74
CA GLU A 179 -6.93 2.90 5.69
C GLU A 179 -8.05 3.89 6.01
N HIS A 180 -7.83 4.77 6.99
CA HIS A 180 -8.80 5.80 7.33
C HIS A 180 -9.05 6.76 6.16
N ALA A 181 -7.98 7.22 5.51
CA ALA A 181 -8.08 8.07 4.32
C ALA A 181 -8.76 7.33 3.17
N ALA A 182 -8.41 6.07 2.91
CA ALA A 182 -9.04 5.24 1.88
C ALA A 182 -10.55 5.11 2.13
N HIS A 183 -10.97 4.83 3.35
CA HIS A 183 -12.38 4.72 3.73
C HIS A 183 -13.15 6.03 3.48
N ILE A 184 -12.59 7.18 3.86
CA ILE A 184 -13.22 8.48 3.63
C ILE A 184 -13.34 8.77 2.14
N VAL A 185 -12.27 8.56 1.37
CA VAL A 185 -12.28 8.80 -0.09
C VAL A 185 -13.30 7.89 -0.77
N TRP A 186 -13.35 6.61 -0.38
CA TRP A 186 -14.35 5.67 -0.89
C TRP A 186 -15.77 6.20 -0.66
N ASN A 187 -16.09 6.59 0.58
CA ASN A 187 -17.41 7.12 0.93
C ASN A 187 -17.73 8.41 0.16
N ALA A 188 -16.77 9.32 0.00
CA ALA A 188 -16.95 10.53 -0.79
C ALA A 188 -17.24 10.22 -2.27
N ILE A 189 -16.58 9.21 -2.85
CA ILE A 189 -16.91 8.70 -4.20
C ILE A 189 -18.36 8.19 -4.25
N GLN A 190 -18.80 7.41 -3.25
CA GLN A 190 -20.17 6.89 -3.21
C GLN A 190 -21.22 8.01 -3.05
N LEU A 191 -20.87 9.10 -2.36
CA LEU A 191 -21.71 10.31 -2.25
C LEU A 191 -21.74 11.15 -3.54
N GLY A 192 -20.93 10.79 -4.54
CA GLY A 192 -20.94 11.37 -5.88
C GLY A 192 -19.91 12.47 -6.13
N ASN A 193 -19.09 12.84 -5.13
CA ASN A 193 -18.06 13.87 -5.31
C ASN A 193 -16.94 13.78 -4.27
N VAL A 194 -15.70 14.04 -4.72
CA VAL A 194 -14.53 14.19 -3.85
C VAL A 194 -13.95 15.58 -4.03
N ASN A 195 -14.03 16.39 -2.98
CA ASN A 195 -13.45 17.73 -2.98
C ASN A 195 -11.95 17.65 -2.71
N VAL A 196 -11.15 17.89 -3.76
CA VAL A 196 -9.69 17.92 -3.66
C VAL A 196 -9.24 19.33 -3.27
N LEU A 197 -8.34 19.42 -2.29
CA LEU A 197 -7.76 20.66 -1.82
C LEU A 197 -6.92 21.32 -2.93
N PRO A 198 -6.96 22.65 -3.05
CA PRO A 198 -6.10 23.39 -3.98
C PRO A 198 -4.61 23.17 -3.69
N GLU A 199 -3.78 23.28 -4.73
CA GLU A 199 -2.33 23.08 -4.66
C GLU A 199 -1.66 24.01 -3.64
N GLU A 200 -2.13 25.26 -3.55
CA GLU A 200 -1.62 26.23 -2.57
C GLU A 200 -1.83 25.74 -1.13
N VAL A 201 -2.99 25.17 -0.84
CA VAL A 201 -3.32 24.62 0.49
C VAL A 201 -2.45 23.39 0.77
N ALA A 202 -2.32 22.49 -0.19
CA ALA A 202 -1.46 21.31 -0.07
C ALA A 202 0.00 21.68 0.18
N THR A 203 0.51 22.69 -0.52
CA THR A 203 1.88 23.22 -0.35
C THR A 203 2.09 23.79 1.05
N ARG A 204 1.13 24.59 1.54
CA ARG A 204 1.18 25.14 2.90
C ARG A 204 1.15 24.04 3.96
N LEU A 205 0.33 22.99 3.76
CA LEU A 205 0.31 21.83 4.66
C LEU A 205 1.65 21.11 4.65
N MET A 206 2.23 20.83 3.49
CA MET A 206 3.55 20.17 3.41
C MET A 206 4.64 20.97 4.14
N ALA A 207 4.61 22.30 4.06
CA ALA A 207 5.54 23.16 4.80
C ALA A 207 5.39 23.05 6.33
N LEU A 208 4.23 22.63 6.86
CA LEU A 208 4.04 22.42 8.30
C LEU A 208 4.71 21.15 8.83
N ARG A 209 5.12 20.21 7.96
CA ARG A 209 5.78 18.97 8.40
C ARG A 209 7.02 19.23 9.24
N SER A 210 7.82 20.25 8.89
CA SER A 210 9.00 20.65 9.68
C SER A 210 8.62 21.19 11.05
N ASN A 211 7.53 21.96 11.14
CA ASN A 211 7.07 22.57 12.39
C ASN A 211 6.57 21.51 13.39
N TYR A 212 5.98 20.42 12.87
CA TYR A 212 5.50 19.30 13.67
C TYR A 212 6.55 18.19 13.87
N ASN A 213 7.79 18.38 13.41
CA ASN A 213 8.86 17.37 13.45
C ASN A 213 8.42 16.01 12.88
N LEU A 214 7.62 16.02 11.80
CA LEU A 214 7.15 14.78 11.18
C LEU A 214 8.28 14.11 10.41
N SER A 215 8.58 12.88 10.80
CA SER A 215 9.64 12.07 10.19
C SER A 215 9.21 11.39 8.88
N GLY A 216 10.19 10.82 8.18
CA GLY A 216 9.97 10.03 6.96
C GLY A 216 9.88 10.85 5.67
N LYS A 217 9.70 10.16 4.54
CA LYS A 217 9.67 10.76 3.19
C LYS A 217 8.28 10.63 2.59
N VAL A 218 7.72 11.76 2.20
CA VAL A 218 6.44 11.83 1.48
C VAL A 218 6.58 12.77 0.29
N THR A 219 5.91 12.43 -0.80
CA THR A 219 5.81 13.29 -1.98
C THR A 219 4.49 14.05 -1.94
N SER A 220 4.47 15.26 -2.50
CA SER A 220 3.24 16.02 -2.67
C SER A 220 2.19 15.23 -3.44
N CYS A 221 0.96 15.26 -2.93
CA CYS A 221 -0.23 14.78 -3.61
C CYS A 221 -0.62 15.69 -4.78
N GLN A 222 -1.47 15.18 -5.67
CA GLN A 222 -2.00 15.90 -6.80
C GLN A 222 -3.23 16.71 -6.40
N ALA A 223 -3.17 18.02 -6.62
CA ALA A 223 -4.33 18.89 -6.58
C ALA A 223 -5.04 18.84 -7.95
N GLY A 224 -6.30 18.40 -7.98
CA GLY A 224 -7.07 18.26 -9.21
C GLY A 224 -8.10 17.13 -9.13
N PRO A 225 -9.15 17.15 -9.96
CA PRO A 225 -10.28 16.23 -9.84
C PRO A 225 -9.84 14.77 -9.98
N LEU A 226 -10.45 13.90 -9.17
CA LEU A 226 -10.33 12.44 -9.33
C LEU A 226 -10.91 12.03 -10.67
N THR A 227 -10.05 11.74 -11.64
CA THR A 227 -10.48 11.22 -12.95
C THR A 227 -10.69 9.72 -12.85
N VAL A 228 -11.84 9.30 -12.28
CA VAL A 228 -12.30 7.90 -12.32
C VAL A 228 -12.52 7.43 -13.77
N SER A 229 -12.74 8.36 -14.69
CA SER A 229 -13.16 8.11 -16.08
C SER A 229 -12.06 7.64 -17.04
N LYS A 230 -10.77 7.75 -16.70
CA LYS A 230 -9.69 7.32 -17.62
C LYS A 230 -9.38 5.82 -17.56
N MET A 231 -9.73 5.12 -16.48
CA MET A 231 -9.41 3.68 -16.33
C MET A 231 -10.58 2.74 -16.67
N ALA A 232 -11.84 3.18 -16.50
CA ALA A 232 -12.98 2.43 -17.05
C ALA A 232 -12.98 2.37 -18.59
N ARG A 233 -12.16 3.20 -19.26
CA ARG A 233 -11.99 3.17 -20.72
C ARG A 233 -10.96 2.16 -21.22
N SER A 234 -10.01 1.69 -20.40
CA SER A 234 -9.04 0.66 -20.86
C SER A 234 -9.59 -0.77 -20.84
N ALA A 235 -10.84 -0.96 -20.38
CA ALA A 235 -11.58 -2.21 -20.49
C ALA A 235 -12.67 -2.18 -21.58
N LYS A 236 -12.76 -1.10 -22.38
CA LYS A 236 -13.33 -1.22 -23.72
C LYS A 236 -12.18 -1.72 -24.59
N ALA A 237 -12.29 -2.97 -25.02
CA ALA A 237 -11.45 -3.53 -26.08
C ALA A 237 -11.22 -2.47 -27.17
N ASP A 238 -9.99 -2.38 -27.65
CA ASP A 238 -9.64 -1.69 -28.90
C ASP A 238 -10.49 -2.28 -30.04
N PHE A 239 -11.71 -1.78 -30.18
CA PHE A 239 -12.37 -1.78 -31.46
C PHE A 239 -11.70 -0.67 -32.24
N ASN A 240 -10.71 -1.04 -33.06
CA ASN A 240 -10.22 -0.21 -34.14
C ASN A 240 -11.44 0.29 -34.94
N ASN A 241 -11.70 1.59 -34.84
CA ASN A 241 -12.78 2.28 -35.53
C ASN A 241 -12.35 2.67 -36.96
N ASP A 242 -11.80 1.74 -37.72
CA ASP A 242 -11.51 1.91 -39.15
C ASP A 242 -12.59 1.21 -39.99
N LEU A 243 -13.85 1.50 -39.71
CA LEU A 243 -14.92 1.17 -40.66
C LEU A 243 -14.97 2.24 -41.73
N THR A 244 -14.88 1.85 -43.00
CA THR A 244 -15.10 2.76 -44.11
C THR A 244 -16.56 3.22 -44.14
N GLU A 245 -16.85 4.36 -44.76
CA GLU A 245 -18.24 4.85 -44.90
C GLU A 245 -19.16 3.79 -45.53
N GLU A 246 -18.63 3.02 -46.48
CA GLU A 246 -19.34 1.92 -47.14
C GLU A 246 -19.73 0.79 -46.16
N GLN A 247 -18.83 0.43 -45.23
CA GLN A 247 -19.12 -0.57 -44.20
C GLN A 247 -20.13 -0.07 -43.16
N ILE A 248 -20.13 1.24 -42.88
CA ILE A 248 -21.12 1.85 -42.00
C ILE A 248 -22.51 1.80 -42.65
N GLU A 249 -22.62 2.09 -43.95
CA GLU A 249 -23.87 2.02 -44.68
C GLU A 249 -24.44 0.60 -44.75
N GLU A 250 -23.61 -0.41 -44.99
CA GLU A 250 -24.03 -1.82 -45.00
C GLU A 250 -24.61 -2.26 -43.65
N ILE A 251 -23.97 -1.87 -42.55
CA ILE A 251 -24.44 -2.19 -41.20
C ILE A 251 -25.79 -1.50 -40.92
N GLN A 252 -25.93 -0.23 -41.31
CA GLN A 252 -27.19 0.51 -41.14
C GLN A 252 -28.34 -0.14 -41.93
N GLN A 253 -28.09 -0.53 -43.18
CA GLN A 253 -29.09 -1.22 -44.01
C GLN A 253 -29.48 -2.58 -43.42
N ALA A 254 -28.52 -3.35 -42.90
CA ALA A 254 -28.78 -4.64 -42.28
C ALA A 254 -29.64 -4.51 -41.01
N ILE A 255 -29.39 -3.49 -40.19
CA ILE A 255 -30.19 -3.18 -38.99
C ILE A 255 -31.61 -2.75 -39.38
N LEU A 256 -31.74 -1.82 -40.33
CA LEU A 256 -33.05 -1.36 -40.81
C LEU A 256 -33.89 -2.49 -41.40
N LYS A 257 -33.26 -3.45 -42.08
CA LYS A 257 -33.94 -4.63 -42.62
C LYS A 257 -34.42 -5.60 -41.54
N ARG A 258 -33.69 -5.70 -40.42
CA ARG A 258 -34.09 -6.50 -39.25
C ARG A 258 -35.22 -5.85 -38.45
N LEU A 259 -35.26 -4.52 -38.39
CA LEU A 259 -36.31 -3.76 -37.70
C LEU A 259 -37.64 -3.71 -38.47
N LYS A 260 -37.63 -4.05 -39.76
CA LYS A 260 -38.82 -4.13 -40.63
C LYS A 260 -39.41 -5.56 -40.74
N LYS A 261 -38.92 -6.51 -39.95
CA LYS A 261 -39.51 -7.84 -39.75
C LYS A 261 -40.18 -7.91 -38.39
#